data_AF-A0A382BFI9-F1
#
_entry.id   AF-A0A382BFI9-F1
#
_cell.length_a   1.000
_cell.length_b   1.000
_cell.length_c   1.000
_cell.angle_alpha   90.00
_cell.angle_beta   90.00
_cell.angle_gamma   90.00
#
_symmetry.space_group_name_H-M   'P 1'
#
loop_
_entity.id
_entity.type
_entity.pdbx_description
1 polymer ?
#
loop_
_entity_poly.entity_id
_entity_poly.type
_entity_poly.pdbx_seq_one_letter_code
_entity_poly.pdbx_strand_id
1 'polypeptide(L)'
;MEFEIGAVESKRHSFLIKLGDIMNSFKPLKLMSLGIAMMLMPMGLLAQSHLKQILERGELRVGTTGDWNPMTLIDPATQKRKGFDIDVATALAADMGVKVNFVPTTWKTLVNGILADKYDMSTSASLSPKRALVAGYSKSYFAVVDVPLMNRSHAGKFNSWEDLNSPSVTVAVTMGTVQEKRARVLFNKAKIITVSAPARDYQEVL
;
A
#
# COMPACT_ATOMS: atom_id res chain seq x y z
N MET A 1 20.89 14.05 3.22
CA MET A 1 21.04 15.12 2.24
C MET A 1 19.65 15.71 2.05
N GLU A 2 19.31 16.64 2.94
CA GLU A 2 18.12 17.49 2.90
C GLU A 2 18.52 18.81 2.25
N PHE A 3 17.62 19.42 1.49
CA PHE A 3 17.77 20.80 1.02
C PHE A 3 16.43 21.52 1.22
N GLU A 4 16.40 22.40 2.23
CA GLU A 4 15.52 23.56 2.30
C GLU A 4 16.31 24.79 1.82
N ILE A 5 15.64 25.66 1.06
CA ILE A 5 16.06 27.01 0.65
C ILE A 5 14.76 27.81 0.50
N GLY A 6 14.61 29.03 1.02
CA GLY A 6 15.56 29.87 1.73
C GLY A 6 14.85 31.07 2.36
N ALA A 7 15.54 31.69 3.31
CA ALA A 7 15.20 32.97 3.91
C ALA A 7 15.71 34.13 3.04
N VAL A 8 14.95 35.23 2.98
CA VAL A 8 15.46 36.56 2.59
C VAL A 8 15.01 37.56 3.65
N GLU A 9 16.01 38.14 4.32
CA GLU A 9 15.90 39.17 5.35
C GLU A 9 16.01 40.56 4.68
N SER A 10 15.23 41.54 5.15
CA SER A 10 15.46 42.96 4.85
C SER A 10 15.22 43.80 6.10
N LYS A 11 16.27 44.50 6.52
CA LYS A 11 16.34 45.34 7.73
C LYS A 11 16.09 46.82 7.39
N ARG A 12 15.24 47.42 8.24
CA ARG A 12 15.27 48.78 8.85
C ARG A 12 15.35 50.02 7.94
N HIS A 13 14.58 51.06 8.28
CA HIS A 13 15.06 52.42 8.62
C HIS A 13 13.97 53.23 9.37
N SER A 14 14.34 53.71 10.56
CA SER A 14 13.95 54.94 11.30
C SER A 14 12.74 55.79 10.88
N PHE A 15 11.84 56.10 11.82
CA PHE A 15 11.53 57.51 12.20
C PHE A 15 10.87 57.63 13.59
N LEU A 16 11.35 58.59 14.38
CA LEU A 16 10.95 58.96 15.74
C LEU A 16 9.76 59.94 15.73
N ILE A 17 8.70 59.73 16.52
CA ILE A 17 7.88 60.83 17.09
C ILE A 17 7.34 60.45 18.50
N LYS A 18 7.93 61.10 19.50
CA LYS A 18 7.45 61.62 20.82
C LYS A 18 6.55 60.77 21.74
N LEU A 19 7.15 60.43 22.90
CA LEU A 19 6.47 60.29 24.19
C LEU A 19 5.95 61.64 24.69
N GLY A 20 4.74 61.66 25.25
CA GLY A 20 4.22 62.77 26.04
C GLY A 20 2.70 62.85 25.90
N ASP A 21 2.00 62.69 27.02
CA ASP A 21 0.56 62.90 27.21
C ASP A 21 -0.34 61.73 26.79
N ILE A 22 -0.71 60.91 27.78
CA ILE A 22 -2.09 60.72 28.27
C ILE A 22 -1.98 59.65 29.37
N MET A 23 -1.50 60.09 30.54
CA MET A 23 -1.78 59.42 31.81
C MET A 23 -2.93 60.17 32.48
N ASN A 24 -3.84 59.39 33.05
CA ASN A 24 -4.93 59.76 33.97
C ASN A 24 -6.23 60.27 33.34
N SER A 25 -7.14 59.33 33.08
CA SER A 25 -8.51 59.51 33.57
C SER A 25 -9.35 58.22 33.57
N PHE A 26 -10.01 57.96 34.72
CA PHE A 26 -11.20 57.13 34.94
C PHE A 26 -11.10 55.59 35.12
N LYS A 27 -10.83 55.22 36.40
CA LYS A 27 -11.50 54.25 37.31
C LYS A 27 -11.67 52.75 36.95
N PRO A 28 -11.56 51.84 37.95
CA PRO A 28 -11.56 50.39 37.74
C PRO A 28 -12.97 49.78 37.84
N LEU A 29 -13.41 49.05 36.81
CA LEU A 29 -14.61 48.20 36.88
C LEU A 29 -14.17 46.73 36.91
N LYS A 30 -13.95 46.22 38.12
CA LYS A 30 -14.02 44.78 38.41
C LYS A 30 -15.50 44.42 38.54
N LEU A 31 -16.00 43.50 37.74
CA LEU A 31 -16.89 42.38 38.10
C LEU A 31 -17.54 41.78 36.83
N MET A 32 -17.80 40.47 36.88
CA MET A 32 -18.47 39.61 35.89
C MET A 32 -17.59 39.03 34.77
N SER A 33 -16.70 38.12 35.14
CA SER A 33 -16.22 37.04 34.26
C SER A 33 -16.10 35.74 35.07
N LEU A 34 -17.23 35.23 35.55
CA LEU A 34 -17.28 33.93 36.24
C LEU A 34 -18.50 33.14 35.75
N GLY A 35 -18.23 32.07 35.00
CA GLY A 35 -19.22 31.06 34.66
C GLY A 35 -19.65 31.05 33.18
N ILE A 36 -18.83 30.45 32.33
CA ILE A 36 -19.14 29.49 31.24
C ILE A 36 -17.77 29.22 30.56
N ALA A 37 -16.94 28.42 31.22
CA ALA A 37 -15.66 27.96 30.68
C ALA A 37 -15.45 26.47 30.99
N MET A 38 -16.53 25.70 30.94
CA MET A 38 -16.50 24.27 31.29
C MET A 38 -17.53 23.50 30.46
N MET A 39 -17.26 23.34 29.15
CA MET A 39 -17.69 22.20 28.31
C MET A 39 -17.29 22.44 26.86
N LEU A 40 -15.99 22.55 26.62
CA LEU A 40 -15.41 22.15 25.34
C LEU A 40 -14.38 21.07 25.67
N MET A 41 -14.87 19.90 26.11
CA MET A 41 -14.04 18.71 25.92
C MET A 41 -13.86 18.60 24.41
N PRO A 42 -12.62 18.61 23.89
CA PRO A 42 -12.42 18.14 22.53
C PRO A 42 -12.87 16.68 22.58
N MET A 43 -14.04 16.40 21.99
CA MET A 43 -14.32 15.08 21.45
C MET A 43 -13.19 14.85 20.45
N GLY A 44 -12.07 14.31 20.94
CA GLY A 44 -11.16 13.62 20.06
C GLY A 44 -12.02 12.58 19.38
N LEU A 45 -12.31 12.79 18.09
CA LEU A 45 -12.68 11.70 17.21
C LEU A 45 -11.52 10.71 17.34
N LEU A 46 -11.62 9.78 18.28
CA LEU A 46 -10.85 8.55 18.25
C LEU A 46 -11.35 7.88 16.99
N ALA A 47 -10.63 8.12 15.87
CA ALA A 47 -10.86 7.42 14.63
C ALA A 47 -10.99 5.95 15.00
N GLN A 48 -12.19 5.41 14.79
CA GLN A 48 -12.52 4.07 15.25
C GLN A 48 -11.47 3.13 14.65
N SER A 49 -10.77 2.40 15.52
CA SER A 49 -9.77 1.43 15.07
C SER A 49 -10.41 0.50 14.03
N HIS A 50 -9.72 0.30 12.91
CA HIS A 50 -10.22 -0.57 11.84
C HIS A 50 -10.52 -1.99 12.35
N LEU A 51 -9.75 -2.47 13.32
CA LEU A 51 -10.03 -3.72 14.03
C LEU A 51 -11.42 -3.71 14.69
N LYS A 52 -11.79 -2.61 15.35
CA LYS A 52 -13.10 -2.47 15.98
C LYS A 52 -14.22 -2.52 14.94
N GLN A 53 -14.04 -1.92 13.77
CA GLN A 53 -15.01 -2.00 12.67
C GLN A 53 -15.19 -3.44 12.16
N ILE A 54 -14.10 -4.21 12.04
CA ILE A 54 -14.14 -5.62 11.64
C ILE A 54 -14.90 -6.45 12.68
N LEU A 55 -14.58 -6.28 13.96
CA LEU A 55 -15.22 -7.01 15.06
C LEU A 55 -16.71 -6.69 15.18
N GLU A 56 -17.09 -5.41 15.07
CA GLU A 56 -18.50 -4.98 15.11
C GLU A 56 -19.30 -5.50 13.92
N ARG A 57 -18.71 -5.51 12.72
CA ARG A 57 -19.34 -6.07 11.52
C ARG A 57 -19.39 -7.60 11.55
N GLY A 58 -18.51 -8.24 12.30
CA GLY A 58 -18.40 -9.71 12.37
C GLY A 58 -17.83 -10.33 11.08
N GLU A 59 -17.12 -9.56 10.26
CA GLU A 59 -16.58 -10.02 8.97
C GLU A 59 -15.25 -9.35 8.61
N LEU A 60 -14.22 -10.17 8.38
CA LEU A 60 -12.92 -9.80 7.80
C LEU A 60 -12.96 -9.96 6.27
N ARG A 61 -12.85 -8.85 5.55
CA ARG A 61 -12.81 -8.79 4.08
C ARG A 61 -11.36 -8.92 3.61
N VAL A 62 -11.07 -9.93 2.80
CA VAL A 62 -9.71 -10.25 2.35
C VAL A 62 -9.62 -10.20 0.82
N GLY A 63 -8.89 -9.22 0.29
CA GLY A 63 -8.60 -9.10 -1.13
C GLY A 63 -7.67 -10.21 -1.61
N THR A 64 -8.07 -10.99 -2.61
CA THR A 64 -7.25 -12.07 -3.17
C THR A 64 -7.30 -12.09 -4.69
N THR A 65 -6.16 -12.36 -5.33
CA THR A 65 -6.10 -12.48 -6.79
C THR A 65 -6.64 -13.82 -7.27
N GLY A 66 -6.53 -14.87 -6.44
CA GLY A 66 -7.01 -16.22 -6.75
C GLY A 66 -6.24 -16.90 -7.89
N ASP A 67 -5.05 -16.38 -8.21
CA ASP A 67 -4.38 -16.66 -9.45
C ASP A 67 -2.92 -17.10 -9.23
N TRP A 68 -2.49 -17.29 -7.98
CA TRP A 68 -1.10 -17.61 -7.63
C TRP A 68 -1.00 -18.94 -6.90
N ASN A 69 -0.81 -20.03 -7.65
CA ASN A 69 -0.61 -21.37 -7.08
C ASN A 69 0.78 -21.47 -6.40
N PRO A 70 0.91 -21.99 -5.15
CA PRO A 70 -0.12 -22.54 -4.25
C PRO A 70 -0.63 -21.56 -3.18
N MET A 71 -0.34 -20.27 -3.32
CA MET A 71 -0.67 -19.22 -2.34
C MET A 71 -2.17 -18.91 -2.32
N THR A 72 -2.75 -18.58 -3.49
CA THR A 72 -4.17 -18.27 -3.66
C THR A 72 -4.68 -18.87 -4.96
N LEU A 73 -5.77 -19.61 -4.88
CA LEU A 73 -6.46 -20.17 -6.04
C LEU A 73 -7.96 -19.94 -5.88
N ILE A 74 -8.58 -19.35 -6.90
CA ILE A 74 -10.03 -19.32 -7.09
C ILE A 74 -10.33 -20.25 -8.26
N ASP A 75 -11.11 -21.30 -7.99
CA ASP A 75 -11.66 -22.14 -9.04
C ASP A 75 -12.74 -21.34 -9.80
N PRO A 76 -12.59 -21.11 -11.11
CA PRO A 76 -13.52 -20.24 -11.85
C PRO A 76 -14.92 -20.85 -11.97
N ALA A 77 -15.04 -22.19 -11.98
CA ALA A 77 -16.31 -22.88 -12.17
C ALA A 77 -17.12 -22.95 -10.86
N THR A 78 -16.45 -23.20 -9.74
CA THR A 78 -17.09 -23.42 -8.44
C THR A 78 -16.96 -22.23 -7.49
N GLN A 79 -16.14 -21.24 -7.83
CA GLN A 79 -15.75 -20.12 -6.95
C GLN A 79 -15.12 -20.57 -5.63
N LYS A 80 -14.70 -21.84 -5.54
CA LYS A 80 -14.01 -22.39 -4.37
C LYS A 80 -12.62 -21.80 -4.27
N ARG A 81 -12.22 -21.51 -3.03
CA ARG A 81 -10.95 -20.89 -2.70
C ARG A 81 -10.09 -21.90 -1.97
N LYS A 82 -8.82 -21.98 -2.34
CA LYS A 82 -7.81 -22.82 -1.67
C LYS A 82 -6.43 -22.21 -1.79
N GLY A 83 -5.53 -22.61 -0.90
CA GLY A 83 -4.13 -22.20 -0.93
C GLY A 83 -3.66 -21.68 0.41
N PHE A 84 -2.35 -21.53 0.53
CA PHE A 84 -1.70 -21.17 1.79
C PHE A 84 -2.25 -19.87 2.41
N ASP A 85 -2.42 -18.81 1.62
CA ASP A 85 -2.93 -17.53 2.15
C ASP A 85 -4.42 -17.58 2.47
N ILE A 86 -5.17 -18.46 1.82
CA ILE A 86 -6.58 -18.70 2.14
C ILE A 86 -6.66 -19.31 3.53
N ASP A 87 -5.84 -20.32 3.81
CA ASP A 87 -5.78 -20.98 5.12
C ASP A 87 -5.32 -20.00 6.21
N VAL A 88 -4.31 -19.17 5.94
CA VAL A 88 -3.85 -18.12 6.87
C VAL A 88 -4.95 -17.11 7.18
N ALA A 89 -5.64 -16.60 6.16
CA ALA A 89 -6.73 -15.64 6.35
C ALA A 89 -7.92 -16.24 7.10
N THR A 90 -8.25 -17.51 6.82
CA THR A 90 -9.30 -18.25 7.53
C THR A 90 -8.93 -18.46 9.00
N ALA A 91 -7.68 -18.84 9.30
CA ALA A 91 -7.21 -18.98 10.68
C ALA A 91 -7.24 -17.64 11.43
N LEU A 92 -6.79 -16.55 10.81
CA LEU A 92 -6.86 -15.21 11.39
C LEU A 92 -8.30 -14.79 11.72
N ALA A 93 -9.24 -15.01 10.81
CA ALA A 93 -10.65 -14.70 11.05
C ALA A 93 -11.23 -15.54 12.20
N ALA A 94 -10.84 -16.82 12.29
CA ALA A 94 -11.25 -17.70 13.39
C ALA A 94 -10.74 -17.22 14.75
N ASP A 95 -9.47 -16.81 14.84
CA ASP A 95 -8.87 -16.24 16.06
C ASP A 95 -9.56 -14.95 16.49
N MET A 96 -10.05 -14.16 15.52
CA MET A 96 -10.83 -12.94 15.75
C MET A 96 -12.30 -13.20 16.07
N GLY A 97 -12.80 -14.42 15.89
CA GLY A 97 -14.21 -14.76 16.07
C GLY A 97 -15.14 -14.17 15.00
N VAL A 98 -14.64 -13.92 13.79
CA VAL A 98 -15.40 -13.30 12.68
C VAL A 98 -15.45 -14.20 11.45
N LYS A 99 -16.37 -13.91 10.51
CA LYS A 99 -16.40 -14.59 9.20
C LYS A 99 -15.30 -14.03 8.30
N VAL A 100 -14.75 -14.86 7.40
CA VAL A 100 -13.87 -14.39 6.33
C VAL A 100 -14.66 -14.23 5.03
N ASN A 101 -14.50 -13.10 4.37
CA ASN A 101 -15.07 -12.81 3.06
C ASN A 101 -13.96 -12.47 2.07
N PHE A 102 -13.70 -13.38 1.15
CA PHE A 102 -12.66 -13.20 0.15
C PHE A 102 -13.17 -12.41 -1.05
N VAL A 103 -12.62 -11.22 -1.25
CA VAL A 103 -13.00 -10.28 -2.32
C VAL A 103 -12.05 -10.45 -3.51
N PRO A 104 -12.53 -10.87 -4.70
CA PRO A 104 -11.68 -11.01 -5.87
C PRO A 104 -11.05 -9.69 -6.32
N THR A 105 -9.80 -9.74 -6.75
CA THR A 105 -9.07 -8.57 -7.27
C THR A 105 -7.97 -8.99 -8.25
N THR A 106 -7.13 -8.06 -8.71
CA THR A 106 -5.98 -8.36 -9.58
C THR A 106 -4.70 -7.77 -9.01
N TRP A 107 -3.54 -8.24 -9.46
CA TRP A 107 -2.25 -7.66 -9.08
C TRP A 107 -2.16 -6.14 -9.29
N LYS A 108 -2.76 -5.66 -10.39
CA LYS A 108 -2.83 -4.22 -10.73
C LYS A 108 -3.68 -3.43 -9.74
N THR A 109 -4.79 -4.00 -9.26
CA THR A 109 -5.79 -3.31 -8.44
C THR A 109 -5.71 -3.63 -6.95
N LEU A 110 -4.81 -4.54 -6.53
CA LEU A 110 -4.67 -5.04 -5.18
C LEU A 110 -4.51 -3.93 -4.12
N VAL A 111 -3.58 -3.00 -4.34
CA VAL A 111 -3.35 -1.91 -3.36
C VAL A 111 -4.46 -0.87 -3.42
N ASN A 112 -4.97 -0.56 -4.61
CA ASN A 112 -6.07 0.39 -4.76
C ASN A 112 -7.36 -0.12 -4.11
N GLY A 113 -7.55 -1.44 -4.03
CA GLY A 113 -8.68 -2.03 -3.31
C GLY A 113 -8.63 -1.78 -1.81
N ILE A 114 -7.43 -1.83 -1.20
CA ILE A 114 -7.22 -1.41 0.20
C ILE A 114 -7.56 0.07 0.38
N LEU A 115 -6.99 0.93 -0.47
CA LEU A 115 -7.19 2.38 -0.38
C LEU A 115 -8.64 2.81 -0.57
N ALA A 116 -9.39 2.06 -1.39
CA ALA A 116 -10.80 2.31 -1.65
C ALA A 116 -11.73 1.56 -0.68
N ASP A 117 -11.21 1.02 0.42
CA ASP A 117 -11.96 0.28 1.45
C ASP A 117 -12.82 -0.88 0.90
N LYS A 118 -12.35 -1.53 -0.17
CA LYS A 118 -13.02 -2.72 -0.73
C LYS A 118 -12.81 -3.96 0.13
N TYR A 119 -11.70 -4.00 0.85
CA TYR A 119 -11.33 -5.08 1.77
C TYR A 119 -10.36 -4.55 2.82
N ASP A 120 -10.32 -5.21 3.98
CA ASP A 120 -9.57 -4.78 5.16
C ASP A 120 -8.08 -5.15 5.05
N MET A 121 -7.77 -6.25 4.37
CA MET A 121 -6.41 -6.69 4.06
C MET A 121 -6.34 -7.45 2.74
N SER A 122 -5.14 -7.67 2.21
CA SER A 122 -4.93 -8.60 1.09
C SER A 122 -4.29 -9.91 1.55
N THR A 123 -4.34 -10.93 0.69
CA THR A 123 -3.43 -12.07 0.73
C THR A 123 -1.98 -11.63 0.43
N SER A 124 -1.03 -12.58 0.39
CA SER A 124 0.39 -12.30 0.19
C SER A 124 0.65 -11.44 -1.04
N ALA A 125 1.52 -10.44 -0.86
CA ALA A 125 2.09 -9.68 -1.95
C ALA A 125 3.53 -9.33 -1.60
N SER A 126 4.43 -9.36 -2.58
CA SER A 126 5.82 -8.95 -2.37
C SER A 126 5.89 -7.51 -1.84
N LEU A 127 6.77 -7.31 -0.87
CA LEU A 127 7.08 -5.99 -0.33
C LEU A 127 7.57 -5.09 -1.47
N SER A 128 7.04 -3.87 -1.52
CA SER A 128 7.46 -2.86 -2.48
C SER A 128 7.47 -1.50 -1.79
N PRO A 129 8.57 -0.71 -1.87
CA PRO A 129 8.60 0.64 -1.30
C PRO A 129 7.43 1.50 -1.79
N LYS A 130 7.09 1.43 -3.08
CA LYS A 130 5.96 2.19 -3.64
C LYS A 130 4.62 1.78 -3.00
N ARG A 131 4.41 0.50 -2.69
CA ARG A 131 3.19 0.03 -2.02
C ARG A 131 3.20 0.42 -0.54
N ALA A 132 4.35 0.31 0.11
CA ALA A 132 4.55 0.67 1.51
C ALA A 132 4.34 2.16 1.81
N LEU A 133 4.46 3.04 0.81
CA LEU A 133 4.13 4.46 0.95
C LEU A 133 2.63 4.73 1.17
N VAL A 134 1.76 3.79 0.77
CA VAL A 134 0.30 4.01 0.79
C VAL A 134 -0.47 2.91 1.54
N ALA A 135 0.14 1.76 1.78
CA ALA A 135 -0.45 0.65 2.50
C ALA A 135 0.54 0.04 3.49
N GLY A 136 0.06 -0.30 4.69
CA GLY A 136 0.84 -1.03 5.68
C GLY A 136 1.12 -2.47 5.26
N TYR A 137 2.23 -3.02 5.74
CA TYR A 137 2.56 -4.44 5.62
C TYR A 137 2.60 -5.07 7.02
N SER A 138 2.18 -6.33 7.12
CA SER A 138 2.43 -7.16 8.29
C SER A 138 3.92 -7.55 8.38
N LYS A 139 4.28 -8.24 9.46
CA LYS A 139 5.56 -8.97 9.48
C LYS A 139 5.54 -10.03 8.38
N SER A 140 6.65 -10.14 7.65
CA SER A 140 6.78 -11.18 6.63
C SER A 140 6.71 -12.57 7.28
N TYR A 141 5.98 -13.47 6.62
CA TYR A 141 5.82 -14.87 7.00
C TYR A 141 6.30 -15.84 5.91
N PHE A 142 6.78 -15.31 4.77
CA PHE A 142 7.28 -16.12 3.67
C PHE A 142 8.30 -15.34 2.83
N ALA A 143 9.34 -16.02 2.36
CA ALA A 143 10.37 -15.46 1.49
C ALA A 143 10.34 -16.17 0.13
N VAL A 144 10.50 -15.40 -0.95
CA VAL A 144 10.55 -15.91 -2.32
C VAL A 144 11.79 -15.36 -3.02
N VAL A 145 12.28 -16.13 -3.99
CA VAL A 145 13.32 -15.72 -4.91
C VAL A 145 12.76 -15.79 -6.34
N ASP A 146 13.14 -14.83 -7.18
CA ASP A 146 12.78 -14.87 -8.59
C ASP A 146 13.77 -15.79 -9.32
N VAL A 147 13.25 -16.68 -10.15
CA VAL A 147 14.03 -17.53 -11.05
C VAL A 147 13.46 -17.43 -12.47
N PRO A 148 14.29 -17.47 -13.51
CA PRO A 148 13.80 -17.51 -14.87
C PRO A 148 13.14 -18.87 -15.15
N LEU A 149 11.99 -18.84 -15.80
CA LEU A 149 11.33 -20.01 -16.36
C LEU A 149 11.41 -19.95 -17.87
N MET A 150 11.69 -21.09 -18.50
CA MET A 150 11.85 -21.21 -19.95
C MET A 150 11.34 -22.55 -20.44
N ASN A 151 10.98 -22.62 -21.73
CA ASN A 151 10.69 -23.90 -22.37
C ASN A 151 11.91 -24.85 -22.26
N ARG A 152 11.66 -26.14 -22.02
CA ARG A 152 12.70 -27.16 -21.92
C ARG A 152 13.60 -27.22 -23.17
N SER A 153 13.09 -26.85 -24.34
CA SER A 153 13.88 -26.75 -25.57
C SER A 153 15.03 -25.74 -25.49
N HIS A 154 14.97 -24.80 -24.56
CA HIS A 154 16.01 -23.80 -24.28
C HIS A 154 16.93 -24.18 -23.11
N ALA A 155 16.80 -25.39 -22.55
CA ALA A 155 17.67 -25.84 -21.45
C ALA A 155 19.16 -25.75 -21.84
N GLY A 156 19.98 -25.15 -20.98
CA GLY A 156 21.42 -24.95 -21.20
C GLY A 156 21.78 -23.78 -22.13
N LYS A 157 20.80 -23.09 -22.72
CA LYS A 157 21.03 -21.92 -23.60
C LYS A 157 21.37 -20.64 -22.84
N PHE A 158 20.84 -20.49 -21.63
CA PHE A 158 21.02 -19.33 -20.78
C PHE A 158 21.59 -19.80 -19.44
N ASN A 159 22.79 -19.33 -19.09
CA ASN A 159 23.51 -19.75 -17.88
C ASN A 159 23.62 -18.62 -16.85
N SER A 160 23.19 -17.42 -17.21
CA SER A 160 23.23 -16.22 -16.38
C SER A 160 22.01 -15.32 -16.63
N TRP A 161 21.80 -14.34 -15.75
CA TRP A 161 20.76 -13.32 -15.94
C TRP A 161 21.11 -12.40 -17.11
N GLU A 162 22.39 -12.19 -17.37
CA GLU A 162 22.93 -11.38 -18.45
C GLU A 162 22.58 -11.97 -19.82
N ASP A 163 22.59 -13.29 -19.96
CA ASP A 163 22.22 -13.98 -21.21
C ASP A 163 20.76 -13.70 -21.61
N LEU A 164 19.89 -13.44 -20.62
CA LEU A 164 18.48 -13.10 -20.83
C LEU A 164 18.29 -11.64 -21.27
N ASN A 165 19.29 -10.77 -21.07
CA ASN A 165 19.23 -9.37 -21.46
C ASN A 165 19.73 -9.14 -22.90
N SER A 166 19.06 -9.78 -23.86
CA SER A 166 19.42 -9.74 -25.29
C SER A 166 18.22 -9.36 -26.16
N PRO A 167 18.41 -8.60 -27.26
CA PRO A 167 17.33 -8.29 -28.21
C PRO A 167 16.65 -9.52 -28.84
N SER A 168 17.33 -10.66 -28.82
CA SER A 168 16.80 -11.95 -29.30
C SER A 168 15.93 -12.68 -28.28
N VAL A 169 15.87 -12.19 -27.03
CA VAL A 169 15.13 -12.79 -25.93
C VAL A 169 13.84 -12.02 -25.72
N THR A 170 12.75 -12.77 -25.50
CA THR A 170 11.47 -12.24 -25.05
C THR A 170 11.24 -12.65 -23.61
N VAL A 171 10.95 -11.66 -22.75
CA VAL A 171 10.61 -11.87 -21.33
C VAL A 171 9.15 -11.48 -21.12
N ALA A 172 8.33 -12.44 -20.72
CA ALA A 172 6.94 -12.20 -20.35
C ALA A 172 6.83 -11.91 -18.84
N VAL A 173 6.01 -10.92 -18.47
CA VAL A 173 5.74 -10.54 -17.09
C VAL A 173 4.27 -10.22 -16.86
N THR A 174 3.78 -10.50 -15.66
CA THR A 174 2.42 -10.13 -15.24
C THR A 174 2.33 -8.66 -14.81
N MET A 175 1.37 -7.92 -15.37
CA MET A 175 1.14 -6.49 -15.13
C MET A 175 0.86 -6.18 -13.65
N GLY A 176 1.49 -5.12 -13.15
CA GLY A 176 1.25 -4.59 -11.80
C GLY A 176 1.97 -5.35 -10.68
N THR A 177 2.73 -6.40 -11.03
CA THR A 177 3.60 -7.13 -10.11
C THR A 177 4.91 -6.38 -9.85
N VAL A 178 5.67 -6.83 -8.85
CA VAL A 178 7.04 -6.31 -8.64
C VAL A 178 8.00 -6.84 -9.70
N GLN A 179 7.71 -8.01 -10.26
CA GLN A 179 8.46 -8.69 -11.32
C GLN A 179 8.45 -7.87 -12.61
N GLU A 180 7.32 -7.26 -12.99
CA GLU A 180 7.25 -6.38 -14.16
C GLU A 180 8.31 -5.26 -14.08
N LYS A 181 8.37 -4.56 -12.95
CA LYS A 181 9.33 -3.46 -12.76
C LYS A 181 10.76 -3.97 -12.75
N ARG A 182 11.00 -5.10 -12.08
CA ARG A 182 12.33 -5.70 -12.00
C ARG A 182 12.82 -6.14 -13.38
N ALA A 183 11.96 -6.77 -14.19
CA ALA A 183 12.29 -7.17 -15.55
C ALA A 183 12.67 -5.97 -16.43
N ARG A 184 11.96 -4.84 -16.32
CA ARG A 184 12.32 -3.60 -17.05
C ARG A 184 13.69 -3.04 -16.68
N VAL A 185 14.15 -3.28 -15.45
CA VAL A 185 15.48 -2.86 -14.99
C VAL A 185 16.54 -3.87 -15.42
N LEU A 186 16.32 -5.17 -15.21
CA LEU A 186 17.30 -6.22 -15.48
C LEU A 186 17.46 -6.54 -16.98
N PHE A 187 16.38 -6.49 -17.74
CA PHE A 187 16.31 -6.95 -19.12
C PHE A 187 16.00 -5.81 -20.11
N ASN A 188 16.66 -4.67 -19.93
CA ASN A 188 16.40 -3.45 -20.70
C ASN A 188 16.72 -3.54 -22.21
N LYS A 189 17.42 -4.60 -22.66
CA LYS A 189 17.67 -4.90 -24.07
C LYS A 189 16.73 -5.96 -24.63
N ALA A 190 16.05 -6.73 -23.79
CA ALA A 190 15.14 -7.78 -24.20
C ALA A 190 13.78 -7.21 -24.60
N LYS A 191 13.02 -7.98 -25.39
CA LYS A 191 11.62 -7.68 -25.67
C LYS A 191 10.78 -8.04 -24.45
N ILE A 192 10.15 -7.05 -23.80
CA ILE A 192 9.28 -7.29 -22.65
C ILE A 192 7.82 -7.36 -23.10
N ILE A 193 7.17 -8.50 -22.88
CA ILE A 193 5.72 -8.67 -23.04
C ILE A 193 5.08 -8.54 -21.65
N THR A 194 4.07 -7.69 -21.54
CA THR A 194 3.34 -7.49 -20.30
C THR A 194 1.90 -7.95 -20.49
N VAL A 195 1.48 -8.94 -19.70
CA VAL A 195 0.12 -9.50 -19.76
C VAL A 195 -0.68 -9.16 -18.53
N SER A 196 -2.01 -9.10 -18.66
CA SER A 196 -2.93 -8.94 -17.54
C SER A 196 -3.82 -10.16 -17.40
N ALA A 197 -4.23 -10.47 -16.16
CA ALA A 197 -5.21 -11.51 -15.89
C ALA A 197 -6.44 -11.36 -16.80
N PRO A 198 -6.99 -12.46 -17.36
CA PRO A 198 -6.69 -13.86 -17.02
C PRO A 198 -5.45 -14.46 -17.72
N ALA A 199 -4.85 -13.76 -18.69
CA ALA A 199 -3.66 -14.23 -19.39
C ALA A 199 -2.47 -14.35 -18.43
N ARG A 200 -1.64 -15.39 -18.61
CA ARG A 200 -0.48 -15.68 -17.76
C ARG A 200 0.80 -15.54 -18.54
N ASP A 201 1.80 -14.93 -17.91
CA ASP A 201 3.10 -14.68 -18.53
C ASP A 201 3.76 -15.96 -19.05
N TYR A 202 3.69 -17.07 -18.31
CA TYR A 202 4.25 -18.33 -18.78
C TYR A 202 3.62 -18.79 -20.11
N GLN A 203 2.37 -18.46 -20.43
CA GLN A 203 1.71 -18.87 -21.68
C GLN A 203 2.29 -18.17 -22.91
N GLU A 204 2.90 -16.98 -22.73
CA GLU A 204 3.49 -16.20 -23.82
C GLU A 204 4.88 -16.72 -24.24
N VAL A 205 5.47 -17.60 -23.45
CA VAL A 205 6.85 -18.10 -23.63
C VAL A 205 6.93 -19.63 -23.72
N LEU A 206 5.77 -20.29 -23.88
CA LEU A 206 5.66 -21.72 -24.16
C LEU A 206 5.81 -22.05 -25.64
#